data_AF-A0A7Z8PC38-F1
#
_entry.id   AF-A0A7Z8PC38-F1
#
_cell.length_a   1.000
_cell.length_b   1.000
_cell.length_c   1.000
_cell.angle_alpha   90.00
_cell.angle_beta   90.00
_cell.angle_gamma   90.00
#
_symmetry.space_group_name_H-M   'P 1'
#
loop_
_entity.id
_entity.type
_entity.pdbx_description
1 polymer ?
#
loop_
_entity_poly.entity_id
_entity_poly.type
_entity_poly.pdbx_seq_one_letter_code
_entity_poly.pdbx_strand_id
1 'polypeptide(L)'
;MSPMPLISSFLEHFVLLFALFALPGAFISALVGFFIYRDFQKATDTTSPEDKLAQVLEGHEAVLGSIEENHQAVLEHAQSTREQQIYAARQDALKTLDRLIRDYANAGMPDDLRVACEAALRLDPEHALALSYLGELQALPA
;
A
#
# COMPACT_ATOMS: atom_id res chain seq x y z
N MET A 1 63.38 47.92 31.42
CA MET A 1 62.77 47.59 32.73
C MET A 1 61.55 46.75 32.46
N SER A 2 61.71 45.43 32.53
CA SER A 2 60.67 44.47 32.16
C SER A 2 59.96 43.99 33.43
N PRO A 3 58.62 44.13 33.54
CA PRO A 3 57.91 43.78 34.76
C PRO A 3 57.78 42.26 34.95
N MET A 4 57.72 41.90 36.22
CA MET A 4 57.91 40.58 36.82
C MET A 4 56.94 39.49 36.34
N PRO A 5 57.41 38.24 36.12
CA PRO A 5 56.60 37.09 35.67
C PRO A 5 55.87 36.31 36.78
N LEU A 6 55.86 36.79 38.03
CA LEU A 6 55.33 36.00 39.17
C LEU A 6 53.81 36.05 39.33
N ILE A 7 53.14 37.10 38.84
CA ILE A 7 51.67 37.25 38.99
C ILE A 7 50.91 36.43 37.94
N SER A 8 51.46 36.23 36.72
CA SER A 8 50.77 35.47 35.68
C SER A 8 50.65 33.99 36.02
N SER A 9 51.68 33.40 36.64
CA SER A 9 51.68 32.00 37.01
C SER A 9 50.64 31.68 38.09
N PHE A 10 50.44 32.56 39.08
CA PHE A 10 49.44 32.34 40.13
C PHE A 10 48.00 32.42 39.60
N LEU A 11 47.77 33.33 38.65
CA LEU A 11 46.45 33.47 38.00
C LEU A 11 46.13 32.25 37.12
N GLU A 12 47.12 31.72 36.39
CA GLU A 12 46.93 30.50 35.58
C GLU A 12 46.55 29.29 36.43
N HIS A 13 47.19 29.08 37.58
CA HIS A 13 46.85 27.96 38.47
C HIS A 13 45.46 28.12 39.10
N PHE A 14 45.07 29.35 39.44
CA PHE A 14 43.73 29.63 39.98
C PHE A 14 42.64 29.42 38.91
N VAL A 15 42.89 29.87 37.68
CA VAL A 15 41.98 29.67 36.54
C VAL A 15 41.88 28.19 36.17
N LEU A 16 42.99 27.44 36.21
CA LEU A 16 42.99 25.99 35.95
C LEU A 16 42.22 25.22 37.03
N LEU A 17 42.40 25.54 38.31
CA LEU A 17 41.63 24.91 39.39
C LEU A 17 40.14 25.26 39.28
N PHE A 18 39.80 26.50 38.97
CA PHE A 18 38.42 26.90 38.75
C PHE A 18 37.81 26.19 37.53
N ALA A 19 38.54 26.09 36.42
CA ALA A 19 38.09 25.35 35.23
C ALA A 19 37.93 23.84 35.50
N LEU A 20 38.80 23.25 36.32
CA LEU A 20 38.77 21.81 36.63
C LEU A 20 37.62 21.46 37.60
N PHE A 21 37.28 22.34 38.53
CA PHE A 21 36.30 22.04 39.59
C PHE A 21 34.96 22.77 39.44
N ALA A 22 34.94 24.04 39.02
CA ALA A 22 33.72 24.82 38.92
C ALA A 22 32.93 24.51 37.64
N LEU A 23 33.62 24.24 36.53
CA LEU A 23 32.99 23.98 35.23
C LEU A 23 32.21 22.65 35.20
N PRO A 24 32.76 21.53 35.72
CA PRO A 24 32.00 20.29 35.85
C PRO A 24 30.84 20.42 36.84
N GLY A 25 31.03 21.16 37.94
CA GLY A 25 29.97 21.41 38.93
C GLY A 25 28.78 22.21 38.35
N ALA A 26 29.06 23.23 37.55
CA ALA A 26 28.04 24.00 36.84
C ALA A 26 27.32 23.15 35.78
N PHE A 27 28.06 22.30 35.06
CA PHE A 27 27.49 21.41 34.05
C PHE A 27 26.56 20.35 34.67
N ILE A 28 26.98 19.72 35.77
CA ILE A 28 26.14 18.76 36.51
C ILE A 28 24.88 19.46 37.04
N SER A 29 25.01 20.67 37.61
CA SER A 29 23.86 21.43 38.11
C SER A 29 22.88 21.80 37.01
N ALA A 30 23.37 22.18 35.83
CA ALA A 30 22.53 22.47 34.66
C ALA A 30 21.81 21.22 34.13
N LEU A 31 22.49 20.07 34.09
CA LEU A 31 21.88 18.80 33.72
C LEU A 31 20.78 18.40 34.70
N VAL A 32 21.06 18.44 36.01
CA VAL A 32 20.06 18.14 37.04
C VAL A 32 18.87 19.09 36.94
N GLY A 33 19.12 20.39 36.76
CA GLY A 33 18.06 21.38 36.52
C GLY A 33 17.23 21.09 35.27
N PHE A 34 17.86 20.67 34.17
CA PHE A 34 17.16 20.29 32.94
C PHE A 34 16.29 19.04 33.13
N PHE A 35 16.79 18.01 33.83
CA PHE A 35 16.00 16.81 34.12
C PHE A 35 14.82 17.12 35.04
N ILE A 36 15.02 17.91 36.10
CA ILE A 36 13.94 18.34 37.00
C ILE A 36 12.92 19.17 36.21
N TYR A 37 13.36 20.09 35.35
CA TYR A 37 12.46 20.90 34.53
C TYR A 37 11.69 20.06 33.52
N ARG A 38 12.33 19.06 32.88
CA ARG A 38 11.68 18.14 31.94
C ARG A 38 10.67 17.25 32.62
N ASP A 39 11.00 16.73 33.80
CA ASP A 39 10.09 15.88 34.58
C ASP A 39 8.94 16.72 35.16
N PHE A 40 9.21 17.97 35.55
CA PHE A 40 8.19 18.94 35.92
C PHE A 40 7.28 19.25 34.73
N GLN A 41 7.81 19.48 33.53
CA GLN A 41 7.01 19.66 32.30
C GLN A 41 6.14 18.44 31.99
N LYS A 42 6.66 17.22 32.12
CA LYS A 42 5.84 16.00 31.95
C LYS A 42 4.74 15.86 33.00
N ALA A 43 4.97 16.35 34.22
CA ALA A 43 3.99 16.36 35.29
C ALA A 43 3.00 17.54 35.20
N THR A 44 3.40 18.66 34.58
CA THR A 44 2.57 19.84 34.30
C THR A 44 1.97 19.83 32.90
N ASP A 45 2.22 18.79 32.11
CA ASP A 45 1.47 18.47 30.90
C ASP A 45 0.07 17.98 31.32
N THR A 46 -0.72 18.95 31.78
CA THR A 46 -2.12 18.87 32.19
C THR A 46 -3.02 18.83 30.96
N THR A 47 -2.56 18.26 29.84
CA THR A 47 -3.52 17.71 28.88
C THR A 47 -4.37 16.74 29.67
N SER A 48 -5.65 17.10 29.85
CA SER A 48 -6.56 16.33 30.67
C SER A 48 -6.48 14.87 30.22
N PRO A 49 -6.55 13.88 31.12
CA PRO A 49 -6.70 12.49 30.69
C PRO A 49 -7.84 12.33 29.66
N GLU A 50 -8.83 13.23 29.70
CA GLU A 50 -9.89 13.37 28.70
C GLU A 50 -9.38 13.88 27.35
N ASP A 51 -8.48 14.88 27.30
CA ASP A 51 -7.88 15.39 26.05
C ASP A 51 -6.97 14.34 25.39
N LYS A 52 -6.20 13.59 26.21
CA LYS A 52 -5.37 12.48 25.69
C LYS A 52 -6.24 11.35 25.14
N LEU A 53 -7.35 11.03 25.81
CA LEU A 53 -8.30 10.04 25.33
C LEU A 53 -8.98 10.52 24.04
N ALA A 54 -9.40 11.80 23.97
CA ALA A 54 -10.00 12.40 22.79
C ALA A 54 -9.02 12.37 21.60
N GLN A 55 -7.75 12.71 21.80
CA GLN A 55 -6.73 12.66 20.76
C GLN A 55 -6.47 11.23 20.27
N VAL A 56 -6.49 10.24 21.17
CA VAL A 56 -6.34 8.82 20.79
C VAL A 56 -7.57 8.33 20.03
N LEU A 57 -8.78 8.72 20.44
CA LEU A 57 -10.02 8.38 19.74
C LEU A 57 -10.05 9.00 18.34
N GLU A 58 -9.73 10.29 18.21
CA GLU A 58 -9.64 10.98 16.93
C GLU A 58 -8.57 10.34 16.01
N GLY A 59 -7.42 9.95 16.58
CA GLY A 59 -6.39 9.20 15.87
C GLY A 59 -6.88 7.83 15.38
N HIS A 60 -7.64 7.10 16.21
CA HIS A 60 -8.23 5.82 15.83
C HIS A 60 -9.32 5.98 14.77
N GLU A 61 -10.17 7.00 14.86
CA GLU A 61 -11.20 7.30 13.85
C GLU A 61 -10.57 7.64 12.49
N ALA A 62 -9.53 8.47 12.48
CA ALA A 62 -8.79 8.78 11.26
C ALA A 62 -8.15 7.53 10.64
N VAL A 63 -7.57 6.64 11.48
CA VAL A 63 -7.02 5.36 11.01
C VAL A 63 -8.13 4.46 10.46
N LEU A 64 -9.25 4.33 11.15
CA LEU A 64 -10.39 3.51 10.69
C LEU A 64 -10.93 4.01 9.35
N GLY A 65 -11.12 5.32 9.19
CA GLY A 65 -11.54 5.91 7.92
C GLY A 65 -10.54 5.59 6.80
N SER A 66 -9.25 5.73 7.06
CA SER A 66 -8.21 5.38 6.07
C SER A 66 -8.18 3.88 5.73
N ILE A 67 -8.48 3.00 6.68
CA ILE A 67 -8.55 1.55 6.45
C ILE A 67 -9.76 1.23 5.57
N GLU A 68 -10.91 1.85 5.84
CA GLU A 68 -12.12 1.66 5.06
C GLU A 68 -11.95 2.13 3.61
N GLU A 69 -11.38 3.32 3.39
CA GLU A 69 -11.07 3.83 2.06
C GLU A 69 -10.09 2.92 1.31
N ASN A 70 -9.01 2.49 1.96
CA ASN A 70 -8.04 1.56 1.36
C ASN A 70 -8.68 0.20 1.06
N HIS A 71 -9.54 -0.29 1.94
CA HIS A 71 -10.24 -1.56 1.74
C HIS A 71 -11.17 -1.48 0.53
N GLN A 72 -11.92 -0.38 0.40
CA GLN A 72 -12.80 -0.15 -0.73
C GLN A 72 -12.01 -0.08 -2.04
N ALA A 73 -10.90 0.68 -2.08
CA ALA A 73 -10.04 0.75 -3.25
C ALA A 73 -9.48 -0.62 -3.67
N VAL A 74 -9.09 -1.47 -2.70
CA VAL A 74 -8.62 -2.83 -2.96
C VAL A 74 -9.74 -3.71 -3.53
N LEU A 75 -10.96 -3.61 -3.00
CA LEU A 75 -12.09 -4.36 -3.51
C LEU A 75 -12.45 -3.94 -4.94
N GLU A 76 -12.50 -2.65 -5.23
CA GLU A 76 -12.75 -2.12 -6.57
C GLU A 76 -11.67 -2.57 -7.56
N HIS A 77 -10.40 -2.50 -7.16
CA HIS A 77 -9.29 -2.97 -7.99
C HIS A 77 -9.35 -4.48 -8.23
N ALA A 78 -9.67 -5.28 -7.21
CA ALA A 78 -9.84 -6.71 -7.33
C ALA A 78 -11.02 -7.09 -8.25
N GLN A 79 -12.14 -6.37 -8.15
CA GLN A 79 -13.30 -6.54 -9.03
C GLN A 79 -12.94 -6.23 -10.48
N SER A 80 -12.33 -5.07 -10.74
CA SER A 80 -11.91 -4.67 -12.09
C SER A 80 -10.93 -5.68 -12.70
N THR A 81 -9.96 -6.16 -11.91
CA THR A 81 -8.99 -7.16 -12.35
C THR A 81 -9.68 -8.48 -12.70
N ARG A 82 -10.66 -8.92 -11.88
CA ARG A 82 -11.43 -10.14 -12.14
C ARG A 82 -12.25 -10.03 -13.43
N GLU A 83 -12.90 -8.89 -13.66
CA GLU A 83 -13.66 -8.66 -14.89
C GLU A 83 -12.78 -8.73 -16.13
N GLN A 84 -11.60 -8.10 -16.08
CA GLN A 84 -10.62 -8.16 -17.17
C GLN A 84 -10.16 -9.60 -17.44
N GLN A 85 -9.89 -10.38 -16.39
CA GLN A 85 -9.50 -11.79 -16.53
C GLN A 85 -10.63 -12.64 -17.14
N ILE A 86 -11.87 -12.44 -16.72
CA ILE A 86 -13.03 -13.14 -17.30
C ILE A 86 -13.19 -12.80 -18.77
N TYR A 87 -13.05 -11.51 -19.12
CA TYR A 87 -13.12 -11.05 -20.50
C TYR A 87 -12.01 -11.66 -21.35
N ALA A 88 -10.77 -11.66 -20.87
CA ALA A 88 -9.63 -12.27 -21.56
C ALA A 88 -9.81 -13.77 -21.76
N ALA A 89 -10.26 -14.50 -20.72
CA ALA A 89 -10.53 -15.92 -20.80
C ALA A 89 -11.65 -16.26 -21.81
N ARG A 90 -12.70 -15.43 -21.87
CA ARG A 90 -13.80 -15.58 -22.84
C ARG A 90 -13.30 -15.38 -24.27
N GLN A 91 -12.48 -14.35 -24.51
CA GLN A 91 -11.89 -14.13 -25.83
C GLN A 91 -10.96 -15.28 -26.27
N ASP A 92 -10.15 -15.80 -25.35
CA ASP A 92 -9.25 -16.92 -25.65
C ASP A 92 -10.02 -18.21 -25.94
N ALA A 93 -11.08 -18.48 -25.18
CA ALA A 93 -12.00 -19.59 -25.43
C ALA A 93 -12.68 -19.46 -26.81
N LEU A 94 -13.17 -18.27 -27.17
CA LEU A 94 -13.77 -18.02 -28.48
C LEU A 94 -12.78 -18.23 -29.63
N LYS A 95 -11.53 -17.74 -29.50
CA LYS A 95 -10.47 -17.99 -30.51
C LYS A 95 -10.18 -19.48 -30.69
N THR A 96 -10.17 -20.23 -29.58
CA THR A 96 -9.97 -21.68 -29.62
C THR A 96 -11.14 -22.39 -30.31
N LEU A 97 -12.38 -21.99 -29.99
CA LEU A 97 -13.58 -22.52 -30.63
C LEU A 97 -13.63 -22.18 -32.12
N ASP A 98 -13.24 -20.98 -32.53
CA ASP A 98 -13.15 -20.59 -33.94
C ASP A 98 -12.24 -21.51 -34.75
N ARG A 99 -11.10 -21.89 -34.16
CA ARG A 99 -10.19 -22.84 -34.78
C ARG A 99 -10.84 -24.21 -34.90
N LEU A 100 -11.46 -24.72 -33.83
CA LEU A 100 -12.13 -26.01 -33.83
C LEU A 100 -13.29 -26.07 -34.84
N ILE A 101 -14.10 -25.03 -34.93
CA ILE A 101 -15.19 -24.90 -35.91
C ILE A 101 -14.63 -25.05 -37.33
N ARG A 102 -13.56 -24.34 -37.66
CA ARG A 102 -12.93 -24.43 -38.99
C ARG A 102 -12.34 -25.82 -39.24
N ASP A 103 -11.68 -26.40 -38.24
CA ASP A 103 -11.05 -27.71 -38.35
C ASP A 103 -12.11 -28.81 -38.58
N TYR A 104 -13.23 -28.79 -37.83
CA TYR A 104 -14.34 -29.74 -38.01
C TYR A 104 -15.10 -29.53 -39.32
N ALA A 105 -15.29 -28.27 -39.74
CA ALA A 105 -15.88 -27.98 -41.05
C ALA A 105 -15.03 -28.53 -42.19
N ASN A 106 -13.70 -28.35 -42.12
CA ASN A 106 -12.77 -28.90 -43.12
C ASN A 106 -12.70 -30.44 -43.09
N ALA A 107 -12.87 -31.04 -41.92
CA ALA A 107 -12.88 -32.50 -41.76
C ALA A 107 -14.20 -33.16 -42.18
N GLY A 108 -15.26 -32.38 -42.45
CA GLY A 108 -16.58 -32.90 -42.79
C GLY A 108 -17.25 -33.64 -41.63
N MET A 109 -17.05 -33.18 -40.40
CA MET A 109 -17.62 -33.76 -39.18
C MET A 109 -18.81 -32.91 -38.68
N PRO A 110 -20.03 -33.11 -39.21
CA PRO A 110 -21.16 -32.20 -38.97
C PRO A 110 -21.66 -32.22 -37.52
N ASP A 111 -21.58 -33.36 -36.84
CA ASP A 111 -22.00 -33.50 -35.44
C ASP A 111 -21.07 -32.72 -34.50
N ASP A 112 -19.75 -32.89 -34.65
CA ASP A 112 -18.76 -32.17 -33.84
C ASP A 112 -18.75 -30.67 -34.16
N LEU A 113 -18.95 -30.31 -35.44
CA LEU A 113 -19.10 -28.92 -35.86
C LEU A 113 -20.29 -28.25 -35.16
N ARG A 114 -21.45 -28.92 -35.12
CA ARG A 114 -22.64 -28.41 -34.42
C ARG A 114 -22.36 -28.19 -32.93
N VAL A 115 -21.71 -29.14 -32.26
CA VAL A 115 -21.36 -29.03 -30.84
C VAL A 115 -20.40 -27.84 -30.60
N ALA A 116 -19.41 -27.66 -31.47
CA ALA A 116 -18.47 -26.55 -31.38
C ALA A 116 -19.15 -25.18 -31.60
N CYS A 117 -20.05 -25.08 -32.58
CA CYS A 117 -20.84 -23.88 -32.83
C CYS A 117 -21.78 -23.55 -31.65
N GLU A 118 -22.46 -24.53 -31.08
CA GLU A 118 -23.31 -24.33 -29.89
C GLU A 118 -22.49 -23.86 -28.68
N ALA A 119 -21.29 -24.42 -28.48
CA ALA A 119 -20.39 -23.99 -27.42
C ALA A 119 -19.97 -22.52 -27.61
N ALA A 120 -19.68 -22.11 -28.85
CA ALA A 120 -19.35 -20.73 -29.16
C ALA A 120 -20.53 -19.79 -28.91
N LEU A 121 -21.76 -20.18 -29.26
CA LEU A 121 -22.97 -19.38 -29.01
C LEU A 121 -23.34 -19.24 -27.53
N ARG A 122 -23.02 -20.24 -26.70
CA ARG A 122 -23.17 -20.12 -25.23
C ARG A 122 -22.21 -19.06 -24.67
N LEU A 123 -21.03 -18.94 -25.26
CA LEU A 123 -20.07 -17.92 -24.88
C LEU A 123 -20.39 -16.57 -25.52
N ASP A 124 -20.84 -16.50 -26.76
CA ASP A 124 -21.22 -15.26 -27.45
C ASP A 124 -22.44 -15.51 -28.35
N PRO A 125 -23.64 -15.07 -27.93
CA PRO A 125 -24.88 -15.31 -28.67
C PRO A 125 -24.90 -14.73 -30.10
N GLU A 126 -24.08 -13.72 -30.38
CA GLU A 126 -24.00 -13.06 -31.69
C GLU A 126 -22.78 -13.53 -32.51
N HIS A 127 -22.17 -14.65 -32.13
CA HIS A 127 -20.96 -15.14 -32.77
C HIS A 127 -21.20 -15.50 -34.25
N ALA A 128 -20.76 -14.62 -35.15
CA ALA A 128 -21.09 -14.67 -36.57
C ALA A 128 -20.69 -15.99 -37.25
N LEU A 129 -19.52 -16.54 -36.90
CA LEU A 129 -19.00 -17.77 -37.51
C LEU A 129 -19.84 -19.00 -37.12
N ALA A 130 -20.25 -19.09 -35.84
CA ALA A 130 -21.09 -20.19 -35.40
C ALA A 130 -22.49 -20.13 -36.01
N LEU A 131 -23.07 -18.93 -36.13
CA LEU A 131 -24.36 -18.73 -36.78
C LEU A 131 -24.31 -19.12 -38.26
N SER A 132 -23.24 -18.77 -38.98
CA SER A 132 -23.12 -19.13 -40.41
C SER A 132 -23.07 -20.65 -40.61
N TYR A 133 -22.20 -21.35 -39.87
CA TYR A 133 -22.05 -22.80 -40.01
C TYR A 133 -23.27 -23.58 -39.52
N LEU A 134 -23.98 -23.10 -38.49
CA LEU A 134 -25.25 -23.73 -38.09
C LEU A 134 -26.33 -23.57 -39.15
N GLY A 135 -26.38 -22.42 -39.83
CA GLY A 135 -27.28 -22.22 -40.97
C GLY A 135 -27.00 -23.20 -42.11
N GLU A 136 -25.73 -23.41 -42.44
CA GLU A 136 -25.30 -24.40 -43.44
C GLU A 136 -25.67 -25.84 -43.03
N LEU A 137 -25.45 -26.20 -41.76
CA LEU A 137 -25.81 -27.51 -41.22
C LEU A 137 -27.32 -27.78 -41.26
N GLN A 138 -28.16 -26.76 -41.04
CA GLN A 138 -29.62 -26.90 -41.12
C GLN A 138 -30.14 -27.01 -42.55
N ALA A 139 -29.39 -26.52 -43.54
CA ALA A 139 -29.74 -26.60 -44.95
C ALA A 139 -29.40 -27.99 -45.57
N LEU A 140 -28.60 -28.80 -44.88
CA LEU A 140 -28.28 -30.17 -45.32
C LEU A 140 -29.49 -31.10 -45.05
N PRO A 141 -29.99 -31.83 -46.05
CA PRO A 141 -31.03 -32.84 -45.82
C PRO A 141 -30.47 -33.96 -44.95
N ALA A 142 -31.24 -34.34 -43.91
CA ALA A 142 -30.92 -35.42 -42.98
C ALA A 142 -30.79 -36.78 -43.67
#